data_AF-A0A816YT26-F1
#
_entry.id   AF-A0A816YT26-F1
#
_cell.length_a   1.000
_cell.length_b   1.000
_cell.length_c   1.000
_cell.angle_alpha   90.00
_cell.angle_beta   90.00
_cell.angle_gamma   90.00
#
_symmetry.space_group_name_H-M   'P 1'
#
loop_
_entity.id
_entity.type
_entity.pdbx_description
1 polymer ?
#
loop_
_entity_poly.entity_id
_entity_poly.type
_entity_poly.pdbx_seq_one_letter_code
_entity_poly.pdbx_strand_id
1 'polypeptide(L)'
;MVAVGDIEEAEIGNHSLHFSLVNMEYEHIICVAYGEVALFLDNYWNSTNAPVVLCVLQFWEIVWGVGGLQHIKTMDGFSRILFEPDDVPEIQTFRMR
;
A
#
# COMPACT_ATOMS: atom_id res chain seq x y z
N MET A 1 -12.31 -45.00 -0.10
CA MET A 1 -12.07 -43.95 0.90
C MET A 1 -11.40 -42.82 0.14
N VAL A 2 -12.10 -41.71 -0.04
CA VAL A 2 -11.72 -40.63 -0.97
C VAL A 2 -10.61 -39.80 -0.31
N ALA A 3 -9.47 -39.68 -0.99
CA ALA A 3 -8.45 -38.71 -0.65
C ALA A 3 -9.06 -37.32 -0.89
N VAL A 4 -9.31 -36.58 0.18
CA VAL A 4 -9.67 -35.17 0.09
C VAL A 4 -8.40 -34.49 -0.37
N GLY A 5 -8.40 -34.12 -1.65
CA GLY A 5 -7.28 -33.51 -2.33
C GLY A 5 -6.73 -32.37 -1.49
N ASP A 6 -5.42 -32.33 -1.41
CA ASP A 6 -4.69 -31.11 -1.19
C ASP A 6 -5.35 -30.05 -2.09
N ILE A 7 -6.19 -29.21 -1.48
CA ILE A 7 -6.36 -27.88 -1.99
C ILE A 7 -4.96 -27.34 -1.81
N GLU A 8 -4.16 -27.42 -2.88
CA GLU A 8 -3.07 -26.49 -3.09
C GLU A 8 -3.71 -25.14 -2.83
N GLU A 9 -3.56 -24.62 -1.61
CA GLU A 9 -3.62 -23.20 -1.34
C GLU A 9 -2.73 -22.65 -2.42
N ALA A 10 -3.35 -22.13 -3.48
CA ALA A 10 -2.64 -21.48 -4.56
C ALA A 10 -1.70 -20.53 -3.84
N GLU A 11 -0.40 -20.81 -3.90
CA GLU A 11 0.61 -19.98 -3.30
C GLU A 11 0.26 -18.57 -3.78
N ILE A 12 -0.17 -17.69 -2.87
CA ILE A 12 -0.29 -16.25 -3.12
C ILE A 12 1.15 -15.74 -3.18
N GLY A 13 1.91 -16.29 -4.12
CA GLY A 13 3.32 -16.09 -4.33
C GLY A 13 3.48 -14.81 -5.12
N ASN A 14 4.00 -13.80 -4.44
CA ASN A 14 4.83 -12.74 -5.02
C ASN A 14 4.15 -11.68 -5.91
N HIS A 15 2.86 -11.36 -5.72
CA HIS A 15 2.38 -10.09 -6.27
C HIS A 15 2.83 -8.94 -5.36
N SER A 16 3.74 -8.11 -5.86
CA SER A 16 4.19 -6.90 -5.17
C SER A 16 4.08 -5.68 -6.07
N LEU A 17 3.76 -4.55 -5.45
CA LEU A 17 3.71 -3.26 -6.12
C LEU A 17 4.61 -2.26 -5.40
N HIS A 18 5.54 -1.70 -6.16
CA HIS A 18 6.42 -0.62 -5.71
C HIS A 18 5.86 0.71 -6.19
N PHE A 19 5.67 1.64 -5.27
CA PHE A 19 5.19 2.99 -5.58
C PHE A 19 5.82 4.00 -4.63
N SER A 20 5.70 5.28 -4.96
CA SER A 20 6.18 6.37 -4.12
C SER A 20 5.04 7.29 -3.72
N LEU A 21 5.05 7.72 -2.48
CA LEU A 21 4.20 8.80 -1.98
C LEU A 21 5.05 10.03 -1.66
N VAL A 22 4.40 11.19 -1.57
CA VAL A 22 5.01 12.42 -1.07
C VAL A 22 4.29 12.81 0.21
N ASN A 23 5.05 13.02 1.29
CA ASN A 23 4.47 13.43 2.57
C ASN A 23 4.24 14.96 2.62
N MET A 24 3.74 15.44 3.76
CA MET A 24 3.47 16.86 3.99
C MET A 24 4.72 17.76 4.00
N GLU A 25 5.89 17.17 4.13
CA GLU A 25 7.19 17.84 4.13
C GLU A 25 7.86 17.77 2.75
N TYR A 26 7.13 17.32 1.72
CA TYR A 26 7.62 17.08 0.35
C TYR A 26 8.71 16.00 0.24
N GLU A 27 8.81 15.13 1.24
CA GLU A 27 9.73 14.00 1.19
C GLU A 27 9.10 12.83 0.44
N HIS A 28 9.90 12.22 -0.42
CA HIS A 28 9.51 11.01 -1.14
C HIS A 28 9.65 9.80 -0.22
N ILE A 29 8.55 9.07 -0.07
CA ILE A 29 8.48 7.83 0.69
C ILE A 29 8.31 6.68 -0.29
N ILE A 30 9.23 5.72 -0.24
CA ILE A 30 9.13 4.48 -1.03
C ILE A 30 8.23 3.51 -0.29
N CYS A 31 7.23 2.98 -0.99
CA CYS A 31 6.26 2.04 -0.47
C CYS A 31 6.29 0.72 -1.25
N VAL A 32 6.13 -0.39 -0.53
CA VAL A 32 6.02 -1.73 -1.12
C VAL A 32 4.76 -2.42 -0.60
N ALA A 33 3.79 -2.62 -1.48
CA ALA A 33 2.62 -3.44 -1.19
C ALA A 33 2.86 -4.88 -1.61
N TYR A 34 2.29 -5.81 -0.84
CA TYR A 34 2.29 -7.24 -1.11
C TYR A 34 0.85 -7.79 -1.09
N GLY A 35 0.65 -8.93 -1.74
CA GLY A 35 -0.59 -9.72 -1.63
C GLY A 35 -1.83 -8.95 -2.09
N GLU A 36 -2.89 -9.02 -1.29
CA GLU A 36 -4.18 -8.40 -1.62
C GLU A 36 -4.10 -6.88 -1.81
N VAL A 37 -3.26 -6.19 -1.03
CA VAL A 37 -3.09 -4.74 -1.14
C VAL A 37 -2.45 -4.38 -2.49
N ALA A 38 -1.45 -5.16 -2.94
CA ALA A 38 -0.82 -4.93 -4.23
C ALA A 38 -1.80 -5.17 -5.39
N LEU A 39 -2.60 -6.24 -5.32
CA LEU A 39 -3.62 -6.53 -6.33
C LEU A 39 -4.72 -5.46 -6.37
N PHE A 40 -5.16 -4.97 -5.20
CA PHE A 40 -6.11 -3.87 -5.10
C PHE A 40 -5.57 -2.60 -5.76
N LEU A 41 -4.32 -2.25 -5.45
CA LEU A 41 -3.66 -1.06 -6.00
C LEU A 41 -3.50 -1.13 -7.52
N ASP A 42 -3.09 -2.27 -8.08
CA ASP A 42 -2.93 -2.39 -9.54
C ASP A 42 -4.25 -2.22 -10.30
N ASN A 43 -5.35 -2.70 -9.72
CA ASN A 43 -6.67 -2.56 -10.32
C ASN A 43 -7.24 -1.15 -10.15
N TYR A 44 -6.98 -0.50 -9.01
CA TYR A 44 -7.55 0.79 -8.65
C TYR A 44 -6.72 1.98 -9.16
N TRP A 45 -5.40 1.92 -8.97
CA TRP A 45 -4.43 2.98 -9.28
C TRP A 45 -3.57 2.55 -10.47
N ASN A 46 -4.12 2.66 -11.68
CA ASN A 46 -3.33 2.52 -12.92
C ASN A 46 -2.68 3.87 -13.28
N SER A 47 -1.35 3.86 -13.46
CA SER A 47 -0.50 5.01 -13.80
C SER A 47 -0.85 5.75 -15.10
N THR A 48 -1.74 5.21 -15.91
CA THR A 48 -2.15 5.80 -17.20
C THR A 48 -3.28 6.83 -17.05
N ASN A 49 -4.09 6.76 -15.99
CA ASN A 49 -5.31 7.59 -15.84
C ASN A 49 -5.63 8.07 -14.42
N ALA A 50 -4.90 7.63 -13.37
CA ALA A 50 -5.22 8.03 -12.02
C ALA A 50 -4.79 9.50 -11.75
N PRO A 51 -5.72 10.40 -11.35
CA PRO A 51 -5.33 11.71 -10.84
C PRO A 51 -4.45 11.57 -9.60
N VAL A 52 -3.77 12.66 -9.18
CA VAL A 52 -3.06 12.67 -7.89
C VAL A 52 -4.07 12.37 -6.78
N VAL A 53 -3.92 11.23 -6.10
CA VAL A 53 -4.82 10.80 -5.02
C VAL A 53 -4.14 11.02 -3.68
N LEU A 54 -4.87 11.62 -2.73
CA LEU A 54 -4.44 11.67 -1.34
C LEU A 54 -4.82 10.38 -0.64
N CYS A 55 -3.89 9.82 0.14
CA CYS A 55 -4.13 8.55 0.81
C CYS A 55 -3.56 8.51 2.21
N VAL A 56 -4.15 7.66 3.04
CA VAL A 56 -3.64 7.31 4.37
C VAL A 56 -3.23 5.84 4.38
N LEU A 57 -2.00 5.59 4.79
CA LEU A 57 -1.47 4.25 5.02
C LEU A 57 -1.81 3.82 6.46
N GLN A 58 -2.56 2.72 6.62
CA GLN A 58 -2.95 2.19 7.92
C GLN A 58 -2.26 0.85 8.20
N PHE A 59 -1.60 0.74 9.36
CA PHE A 59 -0.90 -0.46 9.81
C PHE A 59 0.18 -0.94 8.83
N TRP A 60 0.97 -0.01 8.28
CA TRP A 60 2.14 -0.34 7.47
C TRP A 60 3.41 -0.38 8.32
N GLU A 61 4.33 -1.27 7.99
CA GLU A 61 5.60 -1.43 8.69
C GLU A 61 6.66 -0.50 8.12
N ILE A 62 7.30 0.28 8.99
CA ILE A 62 8.43 1.13 8.62
C ILE A 62 9.71 0.29 8.65
N VAL A 63 10.41 0.23 7.52
CA VAL A 63 11.70 -0.46 7.39
C VAL A 63 12.84 0.55 7.44
N TRP A 64 13.67 0.41 8.48
CA TRP A 64 14.86 1.24 8.69
C TRP A 64 16.10 0.54 8.14
N GLY A 65 16.97 1.31 7.50
CA GLY A 65 18.25 0.85 6.99
C GLY A 65 19.40 1.76 7.41
N VAL A 66 20.60 1.44 6.92
CA VAL A 66 21.75 2.35 7.08
C VAL A 66 21.44 3.66 6.36
N GLY A 67 21.42 4.77 7.10
CA GLY A 67 21.10 6.09 6.55
C GLY A 67 19.65 6.55 6.74
N GLY A 68 18.81 5.80 7.47
CA GLY A 68 17.47 6.25 7.86
C GLY A 68 16.36 5.41 7.25
N LEU A 69 15.25 6.07 6.90
CA LEU A 69 14.07 5.42 6.34
C LEU A 69 14.43 4.79 4.99
N GLN A 70 14.26 3.48 4.85
CA GLN A 70 14.51 2.79 3.59
C GLN A 70 13.24 2.69 2.75
N HIS A 71 12.18 2.13 3.34
CA HIS A 71 10.86 2.03 2.72
C HIS A 71 9.81 1.70 3.79
N ILE A 72 8.54 1.79 3.39
CA ILE A 72 7.40 1.35 4.18
C ILE A 72 6.74 0.18 3.43
N LYS A 73 6.37 -0.89 4.13
CA LYS A 73 5.79 -2.08 3.50
C LYS A 73 4.50 -2.54 4.15
N THR A 74 3.69 -3.29 3.42
CA THR A 74 2.48 -3.91 3.97
C THR A 74 2.81 -5.11 4.85
N MET A 75 2.05 -5.27 5.91
CA MET A 75 1.91 -6.47 6.71
C MET A 75 0.67 -7.24 6.23
N ASP A 76 0.87 -8.50 5.89
CA ASP A 76 -0.17 -9.33 5.28
C ASP A 76 -1.40 -9.47 6.19
N GLY A 77 -2.59 -9.33 5.62
CA GLY A 77 -3.87 -9.36 6.35
C GLY A 77 -4.20 -8.15 7.24
N PHE A 78 -3.30 -7.18 7.42
CA PHE A 78 -3.52 -6.03 8.32
C PHE A 78 -3.47 -4.68 7.63
N SER A 79 -2.51 -4.48 6.72
CA SER A 79 -2.31 -3.17 6.10
C SER A 79 -3.46 -2.78 5.19
N ARG A 80 -3.82 -1.50 5.23
CA ARG A 80 -4.84 -0.91 4.36
C ARG A 80 -4.37 0.42 3.82
N ILE A 81 -4.92 0.81 2.68
CA ILE A 81 -4.77 2.16 2.13
C ILE A 81 -6.16 2.75 1.96
N LEU A 82 -6.35 3.94 2.53
CA LEU A 82 -7.58 4.70 2.38
C LEU A 82 -7.33 5.81 1.36
N PHE A 83 -8.14 5.85 0.31
CA PHE A 83 -8.10 6.93 -0.68
C PHE A 83 -9.10 8.00 -0.33
N GLU A 84 -8.62 9.24 -0.29
CA GLU A 84 -9.42 10.43 -0.04
C GLU A 84 -10.39 10.33 1.16
N PRO A 85 -9.99 9.76 2.32
CA PRO A 85 -10.87 9.68 3.47
C PRO A 85 -11.25 11.09 3.96
N ASP A 86 -12.55 11.37 4.01
CA ASP A 86 -13.06 12.68 4.42
C ASP A 86 -12.97 12.91 5.94
N ASP A 87 -12.83 11.83 6.72
CA ASP A 87 -12.77 11.82 8.18
C ASP A 87 -11.35 12.03 8.73
N VAL A 88 -10.34 12.21 7.88
CA VAL A 88 -8.95 12.49 8.28
C VAL A 88 -8.63 13.98 8.07
N PRO A 89 -8.56 14.80 9.15
CA PRO A 89 -8.35 16.25 9.06
C PRO A 89 -7.06 16.65 8.32
N GLU A 90 -6.01 15.85 8.44
CA GLU A 90 -4.71 16.06 7.79
C GLU A 90 -4.83 16.02 6.26
N ILE A 91 -5.71 15.17 5.71
CA ILE A 91 -5.96 15.13 4.27
C ILE A 91 -6.65 16.40 3.81
N GLN A 92 -7.63 16.91 4.56
CA GLN A 92 -8.30 18.16 4.23
C GLN A 92 -7.31 19.34 4.26
N THR A 93 -6.36 19.30 5.20
CA THR A 93 -5.27 20.28 5.28
C THR A 93 -4.35 20.20 4.06
N PHE A 94 -4.04 18.99 3.60
CA PHE A 94 -3.23 18.79 2.40
C PHE A 94 -3.93 19.26 1.12
N ARG A 95 -5.26 19.05 1.01
CA ARG A 95 -6.07 19.55 -0.12
C ARG A 95 -6.07 21.07 -0.27
N MET A 96 -5.91 21.80 0.84
CA MET A 96 -5.98 23.26 0.88
C MET A 96 -4.64 23.97 0.60
N ARG A 97 -3.55 23.23 0.49
CA ARG A 97 -2.21 23.75 0.16
C ARG A 97 -1.92 23.65 -1.33
#